data_AF-A0A920JCW3-F1
#
_entry.id   AF-A0A920JCW3-F1
#
_cell.length_a   1.000
_cell.length_b   1.000
_cell.length_c   1.000
_cell.angle_alpha   90.00
_cell.angle_beta   90.00
_cell.angle_gamma   90.00
#
_symmetry.space_group_name_H-M   'P 1'
#
loop_
_entity.id
_entity.type
_entity.pdbx_description
1 polymer ?
#
loop_
_entity_poly.entity_id
_entity_poly.type
_entity_poly.pdbx_seq_one_letter_code
_entity_poly.pdbx_strand_id
1 'polypeptide(L)'
;MIDEGAELDIQNDEGVTAQFCAVFFGQVEIVQLLNDAGADPEIVNSLDLTAMDLVSVEWDGTRESAVKFYKLKYQVDFDIEDIKSAHPLIMEILNK
;
A
#
# COMPACT_ATOMS: atom_id res chain seq x y z
N MET A 1 0.06 -7.34 15.31
CA MET A 1 1.19 -6.92 16.16
C MET A 1 2.44 -7.21 15.37
N ILE A 2 3.29 -6.20 15.18
CA ILE A 2 4.65 -6.42 14.69
C ILE A 2 5.49 -6.64 15.94
N ASP A 3 5.76 -7.90 16.25
CA ASP A 3 6.70 -8.27 17.31
C ASP A 3 8.10 -8.42 16.71
N GLU A 4 9.17 -8.47 17.53
CA GLU A 4 10.61 -8.48 17.14
C GLU A 4 11.08 -9.61 16.17
N GLY A 5 10.17 -10.36 15.56
CA GLY A 5 10.47 -11.38 14.55
C GLY A 5 9.41 -11.54 13.47
N ALA A 6 8.52 -10.56 13.29
CA ALA A 6 7.58 -10.58 12.17
C ALA A 6 8.33 -10.39 10.84
N GLU A 7 8.18 -11.32 9.92
CA GLU A 7 8.69 -11.18 8.55
C GLU A 7 7.81 -10.17 7.80
N LEU A 8 8.32 -8.94 7.63
CA LEU A 8 7.57 -7.82 7.04
C LEU A 8 7.47 -7.89 5.51
N ASP A 9 8.41 -8.61 4.91
CA ASP A 9 8.71 -8.59 3.48
C ASP A 9 8.16 -9.82 2.74
N ILE A 10 7.30 -10.61 3.40
CA ILE A 10 6.63 -11.75 2.76
C ILE A 10 5.77 -11.25 1.60
N GLN A 11 6.00 -11.82 0.42
CA GLN A 11 5.18 -11.59 -0.76
C GLN A 11 4.08 -12.65 -0.88
N ASN A 12 2.87 -12.23 -1.25
CA ASN A 12 1.81 -13.15 -1.65
C ASN A 12 1.97 -13.61 -3.12
N ASP A 13 1.00 -14.36 -3.64
CA ASP A 13 1.00 -14.85 -5.03
C ASP A 13 0.98 -13.74 -6.11
N GLU A 14 0.62 -12.50 -5.75
CA GLU A 14 0.68 -11.32 -6.64
C GLU A 14 2.03 -10.58 -6.51
N GLY A 15 2.95 -11.06 -5.66
CA GLY A 15 4.23 -10.42 -5.38
C GLY A 15 4.12 -9.23 -4.43
N VAL A 16 2.98 -8.98 -3.80
CA VAL A 16 2.79 -7.80 -2.95
C VAL A 16 3.10 -8.11 -1.48
N THR A 17 3.74 -7.15 -0.79
CA THR A 17 4.02 -7.18 0.64
C THR A 17 2.87 -6.57 1.46
N ALA A 18 2.94 -6.70 2.79
CA ALA A 18 2.01 -6.01 3.69
C ALA A 18 2.04 -4.49 3.51
N GLN A 19 3.23 -3.91 3.28
CA GLN A 19 3.40 -2.47 3.07
C GLN A 19 2.73 -2.04 1.75
N PHE A 20 2.91 -2.81 0.67
CA PHE A 20 2.23 -2.56 -0.61
C PHE A 20 0.70 -2.55 -0.45
N CYS A 21 0.13 -3.52 0.28
CA CYS A 21 -1.30 -3.54 0.55
C CYS A 21 -1.77 -2.32 1.38
N ALA A 22 -1.03 -1.96 2.43
CA ALA A 22 -1.35 -0.81 3.26
C ALA A 22 -1.35 0.50 2.44
N VAL A 23 -0.38 0.66 1.54
CA VAL A 23 -0.32 1.77 0.61
C VAL A 23 -1.53 1.79 -0.33
N PHE A 24 -1.83 0.66 -0.98
CA PHE A 24 -2.95 0.55 -1.93
C PHE A 24 -4.30 0.92 -1.31
N PHE A 25 -4.51 0.56 -0.04
CA PHE A 25 -5.74 0.86 0.71
C PHE A 25 -5.67 2.12 1.57
N GLY A 26 -4.66 2.98 1.39
CA GLY A 26 -4.58 4.27 2.08
C GLY A 26 -4.43 4.18 3.60
N GLN A 27 -3.89 3.08 4.13
CA GLN A 27 -3.80 2.80 5.57
C GLN A 27 -2.58 3.50 6.20
N VAL A 28 -2.66 4.82 6.38
CA VAL A 28 -1.55 5.69 6.82
C VAL A 28 -0.84 5.15 8.07
N GLU A 29 -1.58 4.79 9.10
CA GLU A 29 -1.03 4.30 10.36
C GLU A 29 -0.32 2.95 10.21
N ILE A 30 -0.83 2.09 9.33
CA ILE A 30 -0.21 0.78 9.04
C ILE A 30 1.07 0.99 8.23
N VAL A 31 1.07 1.90 7.25
CA VAL A 31 2.28 2.27 6.50
C VAL A 31 3.34 2.79 7.46
N GLN A 32 3.00 3.73 8.35
CA GLN A 32 3.94 4.24 9.35
C GLN A 32 4.50 3.13 10.23
N LEU A 33 3.63 2.26 10.75
CA LEU A 33 4.03 1.14 11.60
C LEU A 33 4.99 0.17 10.89
N LEU A 34 4.72 -0.17 9.62
CA LEU A 34 5.58 -1.06 8.83
C LEU A 34 6.91 -0.39 8.49
N ASN A 35 6.89 0.90 8.15
CA ASN A 35 8.09 1.68 7.88
C ASN A 35 8.99 1.78 9.12
N ASP A 36 8.41 2.09 10.29
CA ASP A 36 9.14 2.17 11.56
C ASP A 36 9.70 0.82 12.00
N ALA A 37 9.06 -0.27 11.60
CA ALA A 37 9.53 -1.63 11.83
C ALA A 37 10.61 -2.10 10.84
N GLY A 38 10.93 -1.31 9.81
CA GLY A 38 11.98 -1.61 8.84
C GLY A 38 11.55 -2.51 7.69
N ALA A 39 10.27 -2.47 7.28
CA ALA A 39 9.83 -3.12 6.05
C ALA A 39 10.59 -2.53 4.84
N ASP A 40 11.01 -3.39 3.90
CA ASP A 40 11.77 -2.97 2.73
C ASP A 40 10.85 -2.30 1.68
N PRO A 41 10.99 -0.98 1.44
CA PRO A 41 10.13 -0.26 0.50
C PRO A 41 10.47 -0.53 -0.97
N GLU A 42 11.61 -1.16 -1.26
CA GLU A 42 12.10 -1.41 -2.61
C GLU A 42 11.57 -2.73 -3.20
N ILE A 43 10.81 -3.51 -2.42
CA ILE A 43 10.20 -4.75 -2.92
C ILE A 43 9.13 -4.43 -3.95
N VAL A 44 9.32 -5.00 -5.14
CA VAL A 44 8.39 -4.88 -6.26
C VAL A 44 7.40 -6.04 -6.33
N ASN A 45 6.19 -5.74 -6.79
CA ASN A 45 5.21 -6.76 -7.12
C ASN A 45 5.49 -7.44 -8.47
N SER A 46 4.60 -8.34 -8.90
CA SER A 46 4.72 -9.05 -10.18
C SER A 46 4.65 -8.15 -11.44
N LEU A 47 4.39 -6.85 -11.26
CA LEU A 47 4.37 -5.83 -12.31
C LEU A 47 5.58 -4.89 -12.24
N ASP A 48 6.61 -5.25 -11.45
CA ASP A 48 7.80 -4.44 -11.20
C ASP A 48 7.49 -3.07 -10.55
N LEU A 49 6.43 -2.98 -9.74
CA LEU A 49 6.05 -1.77 -9.02
C LEU A 49 6.33 -1.90 -7.52
N THR A 50 7.01 -0.90 -6.96
CA THR A 50 7.16 -0.71 -5.51
C THR A 50 5.88 -0.19 -4.88
N ALA A 51 5.83 -0.15 -3.54
CA ALA A 51 4.74 0.53 -2.84
C ALA A 51 4.73 2.04 -3.14
N MET A 52 5.91 2.68 -3.24
CA MET A 52 6.01 4.11 -3.59
C MET A 52 5.45 4.40 -5.00
N ASP A 53 5.66 3.51 -5.98
CA ASP A 53 5.13 3.68 -7.35
C ASP A 53 3.60 3.78 -7.39
N LEU A 54 2.90 3.18 -6.42
CA LEU A 54 1.45 3.31 -6.29
C LEU A 54 0.98 4.68 -5.79
N VAL A 55 1.84 5.47 -5.14
CA VAL A 55 1.42 6.77 -4.59
C VAL A 55 2.11 7.94 -5.28
N SER A 56 3.25 7.71 -5.94
CA SER A 56 4.06 8.72 -6.62
C SER A 56 3.37 9.37 -7.83
N VAL A 57 2.44 8.66 -8.46
CA VAL A 57 1.64 9.17 -9.58
C VAL A 57 0.31 9.74 -9.10
N GLU A 58 -0.14 10.83 -9.74
CA GLU A 58 -1.42 11.49 -9.46
C GLU A 58 -2.59 10.48 -9.47
N TRP A 59 -3.57 10.70 -8.59
CA TRP A 59 -4.77 9.88 -8.56
C TRP A 59 -5.56 10.02 -9.86
N ASP A 60 -5.60 8.94 -10.65
CA ASP A 60 -6.30 8.90 -11.94
C ASP A 60 -7.48 7.91 -11.95
N GLY A 61 -8.21 7.90 -13.07
CA GLY A 61 -9.36 6.99 -13.25
C GLY A 61 -8.96 5.52 -13.34
N THR A 62 -7.71 5.22 -13.75
CA THR A 62 -7.19 3.84 -13.80
C THR A 62 -7.06 3.28 -12.39
N ARG A 63 -6.45 4.05 -11.47
CA ARG A 63 -6.33 3.69 -10.06
C ARG A 63 -7.69 3.58 -9.39
N GLU A 64 -8.58 4.54 -9.62
CA GLU A 64 -9.92 4.49 -9.05
C GLU A 64 -10.66 3.22 -9.50
N SER A 65 -10.50 2.83 -10.77
CA SER A 65 -11.07 1.58 -11.30
C SER A 65 -10.45 0.34 -10.65
N ALA A 66 -9.13 0.34 -10.44
CA ALA A 66 -8.45 -0.75 -9.74
C ALA A 66 -8.98 -0.88 -8.29
N VAL A 67 -8.99 0.21 -7.53
CA VAL A 67 -9.49 0.23 -6.15
C VAL A 67 -10.96 -0.23 -6.09
N LYS A 68 -11.82 0.23 -7.00
CA LYS A 68 -13.22 -0.27 -7.13
C LYS A 68 -13.29 -1.76 -7.44
N PHE A 69 -12.42 -2.25 -8.30
CA PHE A 69 -12.35 -3.68 -8.63
C PHE A 69 -11.99 -4.51 -7.38
N TYR A 70 -11.00 -4.09 -6.59
CA TYR A 70 -10.68 -4.76 -5.32
C TYR A 70 -11.85 -4.69 -4.32
N LYS A 71 -12.52 -3.52 -4.21
CA LYS A 71 -13.74 -3.36 -3.40
C LYS A 71 -14.79 -4.42 -3.73
N LEU A 72 -15.08 -4.60 -5.03
CA LEU A 72 -16.08 -5.54 -5.52
C LEU A 72 -15.62 -7.00 -5.42
N LYS A 73 -14.39 -7.31 -5.83
CA LYS A 73 -13.83 -8.67 -5.89
C LYS A 73 -13.77 -9.31 -4.51
N TYR A 74 -13.34 -8.54 -3.51
CA TYR A 74 -13.13 -9.04 -2.14
C TYR A 74 -14.27 -8.69 -1.18
N GLN A 75 -15.30 -7.96 -1.64
CA GLN A 75 -16.45 -7.52 -0.83
C GLN A 75 -16.01 -6.75 0.43
N VAL A 76 -14.92 -6.00 0.31
CA VAL A 76 -14.41 -5.13 1.37
C VAL A 76 -15.07 -3.76 1.25
N ASP A 77 -15.32 -3.11 2.38
CA ASP A 77 -15.88 -1.76 2.39
C ASP A 77 -14.82 -0.76 2.86
N PHE A 78 -14.59 0.25 2.02
CA PHE A 78 -13.72 1.40 2.28
C PHE A 78 -14.21 2.60 1.46
N ASP A 79 -13.87 3.81 1.90
CA ASP A 79 -14.10 5.03 1.15
C ASP A 79 -12.92 5.30 0.22
N ILE A 80 -13.22 5.58 -1.05
CA ILE A 80 -12.21 5.85 -2.06
C ILE A 80 -11.61 7.25 -1.87
N GLU A 81 -12.41 8.21 -1.41
CA GLU A 81 -11.92 9.57 -1.12
C GLU A 81 -10.94 9.57 0.06
N ASP A 82 -11.16 8.70 1.05
CA ASP A 82 -10.21 8.50 2.16
C ASP A 82 -8.86 7.99 1.63
N ILE A 83 -8.87 6.95 0.78
CA ILE A 83 -7.66 6.40 0.17
C ILE A 83 -6.93 7.49 -0.63
N LYS A 84 -7.67 8.23 -1.46
CA LYS A 84 -7.10 9.32 -2.26
C LYS A 84 -6.47 10.41 -1.40
N SER A 85 -7.12 10.78 -0.29
CA SER A 85 -6.60 11.79 0.64
C SER A 85 -5.38 11.32 1.43
N ALA A 86 -5.22 10.01 1.64
CA ALA A 86 -4.09 9.40 2.33
C ALA A 86 -2.81 9.36 1.49
N HIS A 87 -2.92 9.27 0.16
CA HIS A 87 -1.77 9.18 -0.76
C HIS A 87 -0.65 10.22 -0.50
N PRO A 88 -0.92 11.53 -0.39
CA PRO A 88 0.14 12.50 -0.10
C PRO A 88 0.84 12.25 1.24
N LEU A 89 0.10 11.84 2.28
CA LEU A 89 0.67 11.53 3.59
C LEU A 89 1.56 10.28 3.53
N ILE A 90 1.11 9.25 2.82
CA ILE A 90 1.87 8.02 2.61
C ILE A 90 3.16 8.30 1.83
N MET A 91 3.10 9.16 0.82
CA MET A 91 4.28 9.60 0.08
C MET A 91 5.29 10.30 1.00
N GLU A 92 4.85 11.10 1.96
CA GLU A 92 5.74 11.73 2.95
C GLU A 92 6.38 10.72 3.92
N ILE A 93 5.70 9.62 4.24
CA ILE A 93 6.22 8.55 5.10
C ILE A 93 7.33 7.80 4.38
N LEU A 94 7.08 7.36 3.14
CA LEU A 94 8.00 6.52 2.37
C LEU A 94 9.23 7.28 1.83
N ASN A 95 9.22 8.62 1.85
CA ASN A 95 10.34 9.46 1.41
C ASN A 95 11.39 9.76 2.50
N LYS A 96 11.20 9.27 3.73
CA LYS A 96 12.08 9.53 4.88
C LYS A 96 13.02 8.37 5.14
#